data_AF-A0A329BAQ2-F1
#
_entry.id   AF-A0A329BAQ2-F1
#
_cell.length_a   1.000
_cell.length_b   1.000
_cell.length_c   1.000
_cell.angle_alpha   90.00
_cell.angle_beta   90.00
_cell.angle_gamma   90.00
#
_symmetry.space_group_name_H-M   'P 1'
#
loop_
_entity.id
_entity.type
_entity.pdbx_description
1 polymer ?
#
loop_
_entity_poly.entity_id
_entity_poly.type
_entity_poly.pdbx_seq_one_letter_code
_entity_poly.pdbx_strand_id
1 'polypeptide(L)'
;MSTDDLGGGNRSPYLPKFETAEEARKHIEDGGVAWVESRIEDSFAERLGCMKEKIVRLESLRNVDPFLSNVLVESILVDCRALFLERKKKDPAEDTNSTLQNVYRARGEEEKAKKIDDVFERKILDVSLKTIIKGWVDKRIVHVDFLKRPEEDELFSRASTFIFSEGDSGMLPVLRAIVDEYEAFTGKHGPNMRAAIDRVFELLTGNPNDEAA
;
A
#
# COMPACT_ATOMS: atom_id res chain seq x y z
N MET A 1 -4.33 42.14 1.22
CA MET A 1 -5.14 40.95 0.90
C MET A 1 -4.49 39.77 1.57
N SER A 2 -5.24 39.08 2.43
CA SER A 2 -4.79 37.89 3.15
C SER A 2 -4.48 36.78 2.14
N THR A 3 -3.37 36.07 2.31
CA THR A 3 -2.94 34.90 1.53
C THR A 3 -3.68 33.63 1.96
N ASP A 4 -4.92 33.77 2.42
CA ASP A 4 -5.72 32.65 2.89
C ASP A 4 -6.11 31.74 1.72
N ASP A 5 -5.60 30.52 1.80
CA ASP A 5 -6.09 29.30 1.17
C ASP A 5 -6.28 29.32 -0.35
N LEU A 6 -5.15 29.33 -1.08
CA LEU A 6 -5.08 28.64 -2.36
C LEU A 6 -5.01 27.12 -2.12
N GLY A 7 -6.17 26.49 -1.91
CA GLY A 7 -6.33 25.04 -2.08
C GLY A 7 -6.88 24.30 -0.86
N GLY A 8 -8.10 24.66 -0.44
CA GLY A 8 -8.93 23.94 0.54
C GLY A 8 -9.74 22.78 -0.06
N GLY A 9 -9.14 22.00 -0.97
CA GLY A 9 -9.77 20.81 -1.55
C GLY A 9 -8.73 19.70 -1.69
N ASN A 10 -9.12 18.48 -1.29
CA ASN A 10 -8.43 17.19 -1.45
C ASN A 10 -7.00 17.29 -2.02
N ARG A 11 -6.03 17.71 -1.20
CA ARG A 11 -4.64 17.79 -1.64
C ARG A 11 -4.11 16.38 -1.82
N SER A 12 -3.40 16.12 -2.93
CA SER A 12 -2.66 14.86 -3.07
C SER A 12 -1.78 14.68 -1.82
N PRO A 13 -1.78 13.48 -1.20
CA PRO A 13 -0.93 13.20 -0.04
C PRO A 13 0.58 13.30 -0.36
N TYR A 14 0.93 13.41 -1.65
CA TYR A 14 2.29 13.49 -2.14
C TYR A 14 2.70 14.90 -2.60
N LEU A 15 1.82 15.90 -2.47
CA LEU A 15 2.16 17.29 -2.78
C LEU A 15 2.90 17.92 -1.57
N PRO A 16 4.21 18.22 -1.68
CA PRO A 16 4.93 18.87 -0.60
C PRO A 16 4.43 20.31 -0.40
N LYS A 17 4.60 20.82 0.82
CA LYS A 17 4.35 22.24 1.11
C LYS A 17 5.52 23.06 0.56
N PHE A 18 5.22 24.04 -0.28
CA PHE A 18 6.21 25.00 -0.78
C PHE A 18 6.14 26.28 0.03
N GLU A 19 7.28 26.76 0.53
CA GLU A 19 7.37 28.03 1.23
C GLU A 19 7.65 29.18 0.26
N THR A 20 8.23 28.89 -0.91
CA THR A 20 8.56 29.89 -1.93
C THR A 20 8.12 29.50 -3.35
N ALA A 21 7.96 30.50 -4.22
CA ALA A 21 7.62 30.30 -5.63
C ALA A 21 8.75 29.62 -6.44
N GLU A 22 10.01 29.77 -6.02
CA GLU A 22 11.17 29.12 -6.63
C GLU A 22 11.20 27.61 -6.32
N GLU A 23 10.84 27.20 -5.10
CA GLU A 23 10.67 25.78 -4.76
C GLU A 23 9.57 25.13 -5.59
N ALA A 24 8.43 25.81 -5.77
CA ALA A 24 7.34 25.31 -6.61
C ALA A 24 7.77 25.17 -8.09
N ARG A 25 8.51 26.15 -8.63
CA ARG A 25 9.05 26.07 -10.00
C ARG A 25 10.03 24.92 -10.16
N LYS A 26 10.99 24.80 -9.26
CA LYS A 26 11.97 23.71 -9.28
C LYS A 26 11.30 22.35 -9.21
N HIS A 27 10.28 22.21 -8.37
CA HIS A 27 9.51 20.97 -8.28
C HIS A 27 8.79 20.60 -9.59
N ILE A 28 8.24 21.59 -10.31
CA ILE A 28 7.63 21.37 -11.62
C ILE A 28 8.70 20.98 -12.66
N GLU A 29 9.86 21.65 -12.64
CA GLU A 29 10.99 21.35 -13.52
C GLU A 29 11.56 19.93 -13.29
N ASP A 30 11.57 19.47 -12.04
CA ASP A 30 11.98 18.11 -11.64
C ASP A 30 10.94 17.02 -12.00
N GLY A 31 9.85 17.37 -12.70
CA GLY A 31 8.81 16.44 -13.15
C GLY A 31 7.51 16.48 -12.34
N GLY A 32 7.43 17.36 -11.34
CA GLY A 32 6.22 17.62 -10.55
C GLY A 32 5.75 16.45 -9.69
N VAL A 33 4.52 16.57 -9.20
CA VAL A 33 3.86 15.57 -8.34
C VAL A 33 3.78 14.19 -9.02
N ALA A 34 3.54 14.19 -10.34
CA ALA A 34 3.41 12.98 -11.13
C ALA A 34 4.69 12.11 -11.13
N TRP A 35 5.87 12.71 -11.06
CA TRP A 35 7.13 11.96 -11.00
C TRP A 35 7.28 11.22 -9.67
N VAL A 36 6.99 11.90 -8.55
CA VAL A 36 7.05 11.29 -7.21
C VAL A 36 6.02 10.18 -7.07
N GLU A 37 4.78 10.46 -7.47
CA GLU A 37 3.69 9.47 -7.45
C GLU A 37 3.99 8.26 -8.33
N SER A 38 4.55 8.47 -9.53
CA SER A 38 4.94 7.35 -10.39
C SER A 38 5.99 6.46 -9.77
N ARG A 39 7.04 7.02 -9.15
CA ARG A 39 8.09 6.21 -8.49
C ARG A 39 7.55 5.41 -7.31
N ILE A 40 6.61 6.00 -6.57
CA ILE A 40 5.91 5.31 -5.49
C ILE A 40 5.14 4.13 -6.09
N GLU A 41 4.30 4.38 -7.09
CA GLU A 41 3.49 3.34 -7.74
C GLU A 41 4.31 2.21 -8.37
N ASP A 42 5.44 2.53 -9.00
CA ASP A 42 6.36 1.52 -9.54
C ASP A 42 6.89 0.61 -8.41
N SER A 43 7.25 1.20 -7.26
CA SER A 43 7.69 0.44 -6.09
C SER A 43 6.57 -0.41 -5.48
N PHE A 44 5.32 0.08 -5.53
CA PHE A 44 4.13 -0.67 -5.10
C PHE A 44 3.86 -1.84 -6.04
N ALA A 45 3.94 -1.63 -7.36
CA ALA A 45 3.74 -2.67 -8.35
C ALA A 45 4.75 -3.81 -8.19
N GLU A 46 6.04 -3.49 -8.03
CA GLU A 46 7.08 -4.49 -7.77
C GLU A 46 6.76 -5.31 -6.50
N ARG A 47 6.47 -4.63 -5.38
CA ARG A 47 6.22 -5.30 -4.10
C ARG A 47 4.93 -6.12 -4.09
N LEU A 48 3.86 -5.65 -4.72
CA LEU A 48 2.62 -6.43 -4.87
C LEU A 48 2.83 -7.65 -5.76
N GLY A 49 3.64 -7.52 -6.82
CA GLY A 49 4.08 -8.66 -7.64
C GLY A 49 4.83 -9.70 -6.81
N CYS A 50 5.83 -9.28 -6.03
CA CYS A 50 6.53 -10.19 -5.11
C CYS A 50 5.59 -10.83 -4.07
N MET A 51 4.63 -10.07 -3.53
CA MET A 51 3.63 -10.61 -2.59
C MET A 51 2.78 -11.70 -3.25
N LYS A 52 2.35 -11.51 -4.49
CA LYS A 52 1.61 -12.51 -5.28
C LYS A 52 2.38 -13.82 -5.37
N GLU A 53 3.66 -13.76 -5.75
CA GLU A 53 4.53 -14.93 -5.85
C GLU A 53 4.69 -15.65 -4.51
N LYS A 54 4.88 -14.89 -3.41
CA LYS A 54 4.98 -15.45 -2.05
C LYS A 54 3.69 -16.18 -1.66
N ILE A 55 2.51 -15.63 -1.96
CA ILE A 55 1.22 -16.27 -1.67
C ILE A 55 1.09 -17.59 -2.44
N VAL A 56 1.34 -17.58 -3.76
CA VAL A 56 1.28 -18.79 -4.59
C VAL A 56 2.26 -19.86 -4.09
N ARG A 57 3.47 -19.45 -3.73
CA ARG A 57 4.49 -20.36 -3.20
C ARG A 57 4.11 -20.91 -1.82
N LEU A 58 3.51 -20.10 -0.95
CA LEU A 58 3.05 -20.55 0.36
C LEU A 58 1.93 -21.60 0.22
N GLU A 59 0.97 -21.40 -0.68
CA GLU A 59 -0.11 -22.36 -0.93
C GLU A 59 0.42 -23.73 -1.37
N SER A 60 1.48 -23.77 -2.20
CA SER A 60 2.08 -25.03 -2.66
C SER A 60 2.99 -25.72 -1.64
N LEU A 61 3.53 -24.99 -0.67
CA LEU A 61 4.53 -25.51 0.28
C LEU A 61 3.98 -25.81 1.67
N ARG A 62 2.79 -25.31 2.00
CA ARG A 62 2.21 -25.32 3.36
C ARG A 62 2.28 -26.68 4.07
N ASN A 63 2.08 -27.76 3.32
CA ASN A 63 2.04 -29.13 3.84
C ASN A 63 3.31 -29.95 3.52
N VAL A 64 4.29 -29.33 2.87
CA VAL A 64 5.52 -29.98 2.38
C VAL A 64 6.73 -29.52 3.19
N ASP A 65 6.86 -28.22 3.40
CA ASP A 65 8.00 -27.62 4.11
C ASP A 65 7.49 -26.59 5.13
N PRO A 66 7.30 -26.99 6.40
CA PRO A 66 6.86 -26.09 7.46
C PRO A 66 7.82 -24.94 7.73
N PHE A 67 9.13 -25.16 7.55
CA PHE A 67 10.14 -24.13 7.78
C PHE A 67 10.03 -23.03 6.73
N LEU A 68 10.05 -23.40 5.45
CA LEU A 68 9.94 -22.43 4.36
C LEU A 68 8.57 -21.73 4.35
N SER A 69 7.51 -22.45 4.74
CA SER A 69 6.18 -21.86 4.90
C SER A 69 6.16 -20.75 5.96
N ASN A 70 6.82 -20.96 7.11
CA ASN A 70 6.92 -19.95 8.15
C ASN A 70 7.72 -18.71 7.69
N VAL A 71 8.82 -18.93 6.96
CA VAL A 71 9.61 -17.82 6.40
C VAL A 71 8.78 -16.99 5.41
N LEU A 72 7.99 -17.64 4.56
CA LEU A 72 7.11 -16.95 3.60
C LEU A 72 6.01 -16.16 4.32
N VAL A 73 5.42 -16.74 5.37
CA VAL A 73 4.45 -16.08 6.24
C VAL A 73 5.03 -14.78 6.83
N GLU A 74 6.21 -14.85 7.44
CA GLU A 74 6.87 -13.68 8.03
C GLU A 74 7.17 -12.63 6.96
N SER A 75 7.64 -13.06 5.79
CA SER A 75 7.90 -12.16 4.66
C SER A 75 6.64 -11.43 4.17
N ILE A 76 5.50 -12.13 4.09
CA ILE A 76 4.20 -11.53 3.71
C ILE A 76 3.74 -10.53 4.76
N LEU A 77 3.89 -10.84 6.05
CA LEU A 77 3.52 -9.91 7.14
C LEU A 77 4.36 -8.62 7.08
N VAL A 78 5.65 -8.73 6.77
CA VAL A 78 6.54 -7.57 6.56
C VAL A 78 6.07 -6.73 5.37
N ASP A 79 5.72 -7.34 4.24
CA ASP A 79 5.19 -6.60 3.09
C ASP A 79 3.87 -5.91 3.43
N CYS A 80 2.97 -6.58 4.16
CA CYS A 80 1.71 -5.98 4.59
C CYS A 80 1.96 -4.74 5.47
N ARG A 81 2.91 -4.85 6.41
CA ARG A 81 3.33 -3.75 7.28
C ARG A 81 3.89 -2.57 6.50
N ALA A 82 4.60 -2.83 5.40
CA ALA A 82 5.21 -1.79 4.57
C ALA A 82 4.22 -1.14 3.60
N LEU A 83 3.32 -1.92 2.99
CA LEU A 83 2.43 -1.45 1.92
C LEU A 83 1.12 -0.83 2.43
N PHE A 84 0.58 -1.35 3.53
CA PHE A 84 -0.79 -1.00 3.95
C PHE A 84 -0.84 -0.24 5.27
N LEU A 85 0.20 -0.36 6.10
CA LEU A 85 0.15 0.13 7.47
C LEU A 85 1.02 1.36 7.65
N GLU A 86 0.37 2.49 7.89
CA GLU A 86 1.05 3.75 8.15
C GLU A 86 2.03 3.66 9.34
N ARG A 87 3.24 4.21 9.19
CA ARG A 87 4.09 4.58 10.33
C ARG A 87 3.39 5.65 11.19
N LYS A 88 3.47 5.54 12.52
CA LYS A 88 3.00 6.63 13.41
C LYS A 88 3.84 7.88 13.09
N LYS A 89 3.17 8.99 12.76
CA LYS A 89 3.80 10.29 12.56
C LYS A 89 4.60 10.65 13.81
N LYS A 90 5.93 10.58 13.71
CA LYS A 90 6.83 11.16 14.73
C LYS A 90 7.26 12.57 14.33
N ASP A 91 7.24 12.87 13.04
CA ASP A 91 7.67 14.15 12.48
C ASP A 91 6.66 14.62 11.41
N PRO A 92 6.14 15.86 11.47
CA PRO A 92 5.36 16.47 10.40
C PRO A 92 6.10 16.55 9.05
N ALA A 93 7.44 16.49 9.03
CA ALA A 93 8.24 16.42 7.81
C ALA A 93 8.28 15.00 7.19
N GLU A 94 7.93 13.95 7.94
CA GLU A 94 7.69 12.58 7.42
C GLU A 94 6.24 12.44 6.89
N ASP A 95 5.69 13.48 6.26
CA ASP A 95 4.28 13.51 5.81
C ASP A 95 3.98 12.57 4.62
N THR A 96 5.00 11.92 4.05
CA THR A 96 4.89 11.00 2.91
C THR A 96 4.88 9.53 3.34
N ASN A 97 3.82 9.14 4.06
CA ASN A 97 3.54 7.72 4.28
C ASN A 97 2.89 7.16 3.01
N SER A 98 3.70 6.61 2.12
CA SER A 98 3.17 5.97 0.91
C SER A 98 2.57 4.62 1.28
N THR A 99 1.24 4.57 1.41
CA THR A 99 0.45 3.33 1.53
C THR A 99 -0.36 3.12 0.25
N LEU A 100 -0.82 1.89 0.00
CA LEU A 100 -1.66 1.62 -1.18
C LEU A 100 -2.96 2.46 -1.13
N GLN A 101 -3.51 2.69 0.05
CA GLN A 101 -4.66 3.56 0.25
C GLN A 101 -4.36 4.99 -0.22
N ASN A 102 -3.17 5.51 0.07
CA ASN A 102 -2.78 6.85 -0.37
C ASN A 102 -2.51 6.92 -1.88
N VAL A 103 -2.03 5.84 -2.50
CA VAL A 103 -2.00 5.71 -3.97
C VAL A 103 -3.41 5.81 -4.55
N TYR A 104 -4.38 5.06 -4.02
CA TYR A 104 -5.77 5.15 -4.48
C TYR A 104 -6.38 6.54 -4.25
N ARG A 105 -6.13 7.18 -3.10
CA ARG A 105 -6.60 8.55 -2.83
C ARG A 105 -6.02 9.57 -3.80
N ALA A 106 -4.72 9.50 -4.09
CA ALA A 106 -4.07 10.37 -5.08
C ALA A 106 -4.68 10.20 -6.48
N ARG A 107 -5.21 9.00 -6.77
CA ARG A 107 -5.90 8.65 -8.01
C ARG A 107 -7.41 8.93 -7.99
N GLY A 108 -7.95 9.48 -6.90
CA GLY A 108 -9.38 9.77 -6.73
C GLY A 108 -10.26 8.55 -6.41
N GLU A 109 -9.67 7.42 -6.05
CA GLU A 109 -10.34 6.14 -5.78
C GLU A 109 -10.60 5.92 -4.27
N GLU A 110 -11.33 6.85 -3.62
CA GLU A 110 -11.54 6.83 -2.16
C GLU A 110 -12.22 5.55 -1.67
N GLU A 111 -13.18 5.01 -2.43
CA GLU A 111 -13.88 3.76 -2.05
C GLU A 111 -12.94 2.55 -2.03
N LYS A 112 -11.94 2.49 -2.93
CA LYS A 112 -10.91 1.44 -2.91
C LYS A 112 -9.98 1.58 -1.72
N ALA A 113 -9.56 2.82 -1.44
CA ALA A 113 -8.75 3.13 -0.26
C ALA A 113 -9.46 2.68 1.03
N LYS A 114 -10.74 3.02 1.17
CA LYS A 114 -11.56 2.65 2.33
C LYS A 114 -11.72 1.14 2.51
N LYS A 115 -11.93 0.39 1.43
CA LYS A 115 -12.00 -1.09 1.50
C LYS A 115 -10.74 -1.71 2.10
N ILE A 116 -9.56 -1.20 1.74
CA ILE A 116 -8.30 -1.66 2.32
C ILE A 116 -8.25 -1.29 3.81
N ASP A 117 -8.60 -0.05 4.16
CA ASP A 117 -8.62 0.37 5.56
C ASP A 117 -9.55 -0.51 6.41
N ASP A 118 -10.75 -0.82 5.91
CA ASP A 118 -11.73 -1.69 6.56
C ASP A 118 -11.19 -3.11 6.80
N VAL A 119 -10.42 -3.67 5.85
CA VAL A 119 -9.74 -4.96 6.01
C VAL A 119 -8.78 -4.95 7.19
N PHE A 120 -7.94 -3.91 7.29
CA PHE A 120 -6.91 -3.84 8.32
C PHE A 120 -7.42 -3.35 9.68
N GLU A 121 -8.55 -2.63 9.73
CA GLU A 121 -9.23 -2.25 10.97
C GLU A 121 -10.15 -3.35 11.52
N ARG A 122 -10.39 -4.43 10.75
CA ARG A 122 -11.13 -5.61 11.22
C ARG A 122 -10.54 -6.14 12.53
N LYS A 123 -11.40 -6.29 13.54
CA LYS A 123 -11.01 -6.80 14.86
C LYS A 123 -10.95 -8.33 14.88
N ILE A 124 -9.89 -8.83 15.49
CA ILE A 124 -9.68 -10.23 15.86
C ILE A 124 -9.42 -10.20 17.36
N LEU A 125 -10.32 -10.79 18.15
CA LEU A 125 -10.19 -10.85 19.61
C LEU A 125 -9.96 -9.45 20.23
N ASP A 126 -10.82 -8.51 19.85
CA ASP A 126 -10.82 -7.11 20.27
C ASP A 126 -9.64 -6.23 19.80
N VAL A 127 -8.66 -6.81 19.09
CA VAL A 127 -7.51 -6.11 18.53
C VAL A 127 -7.60 -6.06 17.00
N SER A 128 -7.31 -4.92 16.38
CA SER A 128 -7.35 -4.82 14.91
C SER A 128 -6.22 -5.61 14.24
N LEU A 129 -6.47 -6.13 13.05
CA LEU A 129 -5.46 -6.83 12.23
C LEU A 129 -4.20 -5.97 12.03
N LYS A 130 -4.37 -4.67 11.79
CA LYS A 130 -3.30 -3.67 11.77
C LYS A 130 -2.42 -3.70 13.02
N THR A 131 -3.03 -3.74 14.20
CA THR A 131 -2.31 -3.74 15.48
C THR A 131 -1.56 -5.05 15.67
N ILE A 132 -2.18 -6.17 15.30
CA ILE A 132 -1.56 -7.51 15.34
C ILE A 132 -0.34 -7.55 14.41
N ILE A 133 -0.48 -7.18 13.14
CA ILE A 133 0.62 -7.23 12.15
C ILE A 133 1.76 -6.31 12.59
N LYS A 134 1.45 -5.07 13.02
CA LYS A 134 2.46 -4.14 13.56
C LYS A 134 3.22 -4.76 14.73
N GLY A 135 2.49 -5.26 15.73
CA GLY A 135 3.10 -5.88 16.91
C GLY A 135 3.96 -7.09 16.54
N TRP A 136 3.49 -7.93 15.62
CA TRP A 136 4.21 -9.13 15.20
C TRP A 136 5.51 -8.76 14.48
N VAL A 137 5.41 -7.93 13.43
CA VAL A 137 6.58 -7.53 12.64
C VAL A 137 7.59 -6.80 13.52
N ASP A 138 7.13 -5.80 14.28
CA ASP A 138 8.03 -4.95 15.05
C ASP A 138 8.68 -5.73 16.22
N LYS A 139 7.96 -6.63 16.91
CA LYS A 139 8.45 -7.30 18.14
C LYS A 139 8.97 -8.73 17.98
N ARG A 140 8.64 -9.42 16.89
CA ARG A 140 9.07 -10.82 16.65
C ARG A 140 9.98 -11.00 15.45
N ILE A 141 9.76 -10.24 14.38
CA ILE A 141 10.52 -10.39 13.13
C ILE A 141 11.71 -9.43 13.12
N VAL A 142 11.47 -8.13 13.34
CA VAL A 142 12.52 -7.11 13.29
C VAL A 142 13.34 -7.07 14.57
N HIS A 143 12.68 -7.18 15.72
CA HIS A 143 13.33 -7.31 17.01
C HIS A 143 13.00 -8.69 17.58
N VAL A 144 13.97 -9.33 18.22
CA VAL A 144 13.70 -10.53 19.02
C VAL A 144 13.45 -10.07 20.45
N ASP A 145 12.23 -9.61 20.73
CA ASP A 145 11.85 -9.28 22.11
C ASP A 145 11.76 -10.58 22.92
N PHE A 146 12.77 -10.81 23.76
CA PHE A 146 12.92 -12.03 24.56
C PHE A 146 12.11 -11.97 25.86
N LEU A 147 11.57 -10.80 26.24
CA LEU A 147 10.70 -10.63 27.42
C LEU A 147 9.24 -10.91 27.05
N LYS A 148 9.01 -12.07 26.42
CA LYS A 148 7.69 -12.52 25.95
C LYS A 148 6.73 -12.64 27.11
N ARG A 149 5.67 -11.84 27.11
CA ARG A 149 4.55 -12.01 28.04
C ARG A 149 3.67 -13.15 27.50
N PRO A 150 3.23 -14.11 28.35
CA PRO A 150 2.38 -15.23 27.90
C PRO A 150 1.11 -14.79 27.16
N GLU A 151 0.53 -13.66 27.55
CA GLU A 151 -0.66 -13.07 26.89
C GLU A 151 -0.38 -12.65 25.43
N GLU A 152 0.83 -12.16 25.13
CA GLU A 152 1.22 -11.83 23.77
C GLU A 152 1.43 -13.11 22.95
N ASP A 153 2.05 -14.14 23.50
CA ASP A 153 2.19 -15.45 22.84
C ASP A 153 0.83 -16.06 22.46
N GLU A 154 -0.15 -16.01 23.37
CA GLU A 154 -1.51 -16.48 23.08
C GLU A 154 -2.17 -15.64 21.98
N LEU A 155 -2.07 -14.31 22.06
CA LEU A 155 -2.61 -13.41 21.04
C LEU A 155 -2.02 -13.71 19.66
N PHE A 156 -0.69 -13.85 19.56
CA PHE A 156 -0.03 -14.13 18.28
C PHE A 156 -0.33 -15.54 17.78
N SER A 157 -0.42 -16.54 18.66
CA SER A 157 -0.82 -17.89 18.27
C SER A 157 -2.23 -17.90 17.68
N ARG A 158 -3.20 -17.26 18.36
CA ARG A 158 -4.58 -17.17 17.89
C ARG A 158 -4.72 -16.33 16.63
N ALA A 159 -3.96 -15.24 16.53
CA ALA A 159 -3.86 -14.44 15.32
C ALA A 159 -3.26 -15.23 14.16
N SER A 160 -2.23 -16.05 14.39
CA SER A 160 -1.64 -16.93 13.39
C SER A 160 -2.68 -17.89 12.81
N THR A 161 -3.44 -18.54 13.68
CA THR A 161 -4.49 -19.46 13.25
C THR A 161 -5.53 -18.75 12.40
N PHE A 162 -5.91 -17.53 12.74
CA PHE A 162 -6.89 -16.74 11.98
C PHE A 162 -6.34 -16.22 10.65
N ILE A 163 -5.15 -15.60 10.67
CA ILE A 163 -4.52 -14.99 9.49
C ILE A 163 -4.27 -16.05 8.42
N PHE A 164 -3.88 -17.25 8.85
CA PHE A 164 -3.52 -18.34 7.96
C PHE A 164 -4.57 -19.47 7.94
N SER A 165 -5.79 -19.28 8.45
CA SER A 165 -6.85 -20.29 8.31
C SER A 165 -7.22 -20.49 6.85
N GLU A 166 -7.60 -21.71 6.48
CA GLU A 166 -8.14 -22.01 5.15
C GLU A 166 -9.55 -21.42 4.99
N GLY A 167 -9.88 -20.92 3.78
CA GLY A 167 -11.19 -20.37 3.41
C GLY A 167 -11.25 -18.84 3.28
N ASP A 168 -12.42 -18.33 2.90
CA ASP A 168 -12.68 -16.91 2.53
C ASP A 168 -12.50 -15.89 3.66
N SER A 169 -12.25 -16.36 4.88
CA SER A 169 -12.02 -15.52 6.06
C SER A 169 -10.53 -15.35 6.42
N GLY A 170 -9.64 -16.11 5.77
CA GLY A 170 -8.20 -16.00 5.93
C GLY A 170 -7.61 -14.78 5.23
N MET A 171 -6.40 -14.38 5.61
CA MET A 171 -5.74 -13.19 5.08
C MET A 171 -5.21 -13.40 3.66
N LEU A 172 -4.79 -14.63 3.30
CA LEU A 172 -4.18 -14.89 1.98
C LEU A 172 -5.14 -14.64 0.80
N PRO A 173 -6.41 -15.12 0.82
CA PRO A 173 -7.37 -14.77 -0.24
C PRO A 173 -7.64 -13.27 -0.33
N VAL A 174 -7.69 -12.57 0.81
CA VAL A 174 -7.89 -11.12 0.87
C VAL A 174 -6.71 -10.38 0.23
N LEU A 175 -5.47 -10.77 0.55
CA LEU A 175 -4.28 -10.19 -0.06
C LEU A 175 -4.22 -10.44 -1.57
N ARG A 176 -4.60 -11.65 -2.02
CA ARG A 176 -4.72 -11.96 -3.45
C ARG A 176 -5.74 -11.05 -4.13
N ALA A 177 -6.92 -10.88 -3.53
CA ALA A 177 -7.93 -9.97 -4.07
C ALA A 177 -7.44 -8.52 -4.16
N ILE A 178 -6.67 -8.04 -3.18
CA ILE A 178 -6.05 -6.70 -3.22
C ILE A 178 -5.05 -6.60 -4.39
N VAL A 179 -4.22 -7.61 -4.59
CA VAL A 179 -3.26 -7.65 -5.70
C VAL A 179 -3.98 -7.65 -7.05
N ASP A 180 -4.98 -8.53 -7.23
CA ASP A 180 -5.73 -8.63 -8.48
C ASP A 180 -6.49 -7.34 -8.78
N GLU A 181 -7.06 -6.69 -7.75
CA GLU A 181 -7.73 -5.40 -7.90
C GLU A 181 -6.74 -4.28 -8.31
N TYR A 182 -5.52 -4.30 -7.77
CA TYR A 182 -4.48 -3.34 -8.16
C TYR A 182 -3.99 -3.55 -9.60
N GLU A 183 -3.78 -4.80 -10.02
CA GLU A 183 -3.44 -5.13 -11.42
C GLU A 183 -4.55 -4.67 -12.38
N ALA A 184 -5.82 -4.90 -12.04
CA ALA A 184 -6.95 -4.42 -12.84
C ALA A 184 -7.02 -2.88 -12.89
N PHE A 185 -6.77 -2.21 -11.76
CA PHE A 185 -6.71 -0.76 -11.67
C PHE A 185 -5.63 -0.17 -12.59
N THR A 186 -4.40 -0.65 -12.48
CA THR A 186 -3.27 -0.18 -13.31
C THR A 186 -3.45 -0.52 -14.80
N GLY A 187 -4.06 -1.65 -15.15
CA GLY A 187 -4.41 -1.97 -16.54
C GLY A 187 -5.33 -0.92 -17.17
N LYS A 188 -6.36 -0.49 -16.43
CA LYS A 188 -7.34 0.51 -16.88
C LYS A 188 -6.77 1.93 -16.90
N HIS A 189 -6.07 2.34 -15.84
CA HIS A 189 -5.65 3.74 -15.67
C HIS A 189 -4.23 4.02 -16.18
N GLY A 190 -3.45 2.99 -16.48
CA GLY A 190 -2.03 3.10 -16.79
C GLY A 190 -1.18 2.69 -15.58
N PRO A 191 0.05 2.19 -15.81
CA PRO A 191 0.89 1.59 -14.76
C PRO A 191 1.25 2.53 -13.61
N ASN A 192 1.27 3.85 -13.86
CA ASN A 192 1.63 4.87 -12.88
C ASN A 192 1.04 6.25 -13.26
N MET A 193 1.20 7.24 -12.38
CA MET A 193 0.53 8.54 -12.53
C MET A 193 0.89 9.25 -13.84
N ARG A 194 2.18 9.22 -14.19
CA ARG A 194 2.67 9.75 -15.45
C ARG A 194 1.95 9.14 -16.65
N ALA A 195 1.88 7.81 -16.72
CA ALA A 195 1.21 7.13 -17.83
C ALA A 195 -0.29 7.45 -17.92
N ALA A 196 -0.95 7.70 -16.79
CA ALA A 196 -2.35 8.11 -16.79
C ALA A 196 -2.54 9.55 -17.31
N ILE A 197 -1.66 10.46 -16.90
CA ILE A 197 -1.65 11.84 -17.39
C ILE A 197 -1.40 11.85 -18.90
N ASP A 198 -0.42 11.08 -19.37
CA ASP A 198 -0.09 10.95 -20.79
C ASP A 198 -1.32 10.41 -21.58
N ARG A 199 -2.03 9.39 -21.06
CA ARG A 199 -3.30 8.90 -21.66
C ARG A 199 -4.40 9.97 -21.71
N VAL A 200 -4.54 10.79 -20.67
CA VAL A 200 -5.53 11.89 -20.67
C VAL A 200 -5.16 12.92 -21.73
N PHE A 201 -3.87 13.26 -21.86
CA PHE A 201 -3.42 14.15 -22.92
C PHE A 201 -3.67 13.57 -24.30
N GLU A 202 -3.35 12.29 -24.54
CA GLU A 202 -3.64 11.60 -25.81
C GLU A 202 -5.13 11.67 -26.17
N LEU A 203 -6.03 11.46 -25.20
CA LEU A 203 -7.47 11.55 -25.40
C LEU A 203 -7.95 12.97 -25.71
N LEU A 204 -7.32 13.99 -25.11
CA LEU A 204 -7.68 15.39 -25.30
C LEU A 204 -7.11 16.00 -26.59
N THR A 205 -5.93 15.55 -27.01
CA THR A 205 -5.24 16.07 -28.21
C THR A 205 -5.57 15.27 -29.47
N GLY A 206 -6.22 14.11 -29.32
CA GLY A 206 -6.45 13.17 -30.40
C GLY A 206 -5.20 12.33 -30.68
N ASN A 207 -5.41 11.06 -30.99
CA ASN A 207 -4.33 10.17 -31.41
C ASN A 207 -4.00 10.52 -32.88
N PRO A 208 -2.76 10.90 -33.24
CA PRO A 208 -2.42 11.21 -34.63
C PRO A 208 -2.60 10.02 -35.60
N ASN A 209 -2.89 8.82 -35.08
CA ASN A 209 -3.19 7.62 -35.85
C ASN A 209 -4.69 7.38 -36.12
N ASP A 210 -5.61 8.20 -35.58
CA ASP A 210 -7.06 8.04 -35.79
C ASP A 210 -7.59 8.82 -37.01
N GLU A 211 -6.73 9.55 -37.74
CA GLU A 211 -7.09 10.21 -39.01
C GLU A 211 -6.88 9.32 -40.26
N ALA A 212 -6.70 8.01 -40.10
CA ALA A 212 -6.44 7.07 -41.20
C ALA A 212 -7.36 5.83 -41.21
N ALA A 213 -8.65 6.00 -40.92
CA ALA A 213 -9.69 4.99 -41.16
C ALA A 213 -10.81 5.51 -42.06
#